data_AF-A0A1S8GQE8-F1
#
_entry.id   AF-A0A1S8GQE8-F1
#
_cell.length_a   1.000
_cell.length_b   1.000
_cell.length_c   1.000
_cell.angle_alpha   90.00
_cell.angle_beta   90.00
_cell.angle_gamma   90.00
#
_symmetry.space_group_name_H-M   'P 1'
#
loop_
_entity.id
_entity.type
_entity.pdbx_description
1 polymer ?
#
loop_
_entity_poly.entity_id
_entity_poly.type
_entity_poly.pdbx_seq_one_letter_code
_entity_poly.pdbx_strand_id
1 'polypeptide(L)'
;MVAAVIIMGVMIILGTVLLVGIIIHRMMNHSASPSAPSAVQTMAGPSSLAGPALLKLPRHVGEQVMAVTARPDGALAVTLRDGQGNARILLWQPEQARLVAELTVANPAEQ
;
A
#
# COMPACT_ATOMS: atom_id res chain seq x y z
N MET A 1 41.76 12.49 16.70
CA MET A 1 40.44 12.32 17.37
C MET A 1 39.39 13.28 16.81
N VAL A 2 39.68 14.58 16.75
CA VAL A 2 38.73 15.62 16.27
C VAL A 2 38.21 15.39 14.85
N ALA A 3 39.06 14.97 13.90
CA ALA A 3 38.65 14.72 12.52
C ALA A 3 37.53 13.67 12.37
N ALA A 4 37.56 12.60 13.17
CA ALA A 4 36.54 11.55 13.12
C ALA A 4 35.18 12.05 13.63
N VAL A 5 35.18 12.88 14.67
CA VAL A 5 33.97 13.49 15.23
C VAL A 5 33.34 14.46 14.23
N ILE A 6 34.19 15.23 13.53
CA ILE A 6 33.74 16.13 12.46
C ILE A 6 33.09 15.31 11.33
N ILE A 7 33.72 14.24 10.87
CA ILE A 7 33.16 13.37 9.81
C ILE A 7 31.82 12.77 10.24
N MET A 8 31.75 12.26 11.49
CA MET A 8 30.53 11.67 12.03
C MET A 8 29.40 12.71 12.11
N GLY A 9 29.69 13.92 12.61
CA GLY A 9 28.71 15.01 12.67
C GLY A 9 28.22 15.43 11.29
N VAL A 10 29.14 15.58 10.32
CA VAL A 10 28.81 15.97 8.95
C VAL A 10 27.88 14.93 8.29
N MET A 11 28.13 13.63 8.46
CA MET A 11 27.25 12.58 7.92
C MET A 11 25.81 12.67 8.45
N ILE A 12 25.63 12.99 9.74
CA ILE A 12 24.30 13.15 10.36
C ILE A 12 23.58 14.36 9.77
N ILE A 13 24.29 15.48 9.61
CA ILE A 13 23.73 16.71 9.02
C ILE A 13 23.35 16.47 7.56
N LEU A 14 24.21 15.78 6.79
CA LEU A 14 23.93 15.45 5.40
C LEU A 14 22.68 14.56 5.27
N GLY A 15 22.56 13.54 6.13
CA GLY A 15 21.39 12.64 6.15
C GLY A 15 20.09 13.37 6.51
N THR A 16 20.12 14.25 7.50
CA THR A 16 18.93 15.03 7.91
C THR A 16 18.51 16.03 6.84
N VAL A 17 19.46 16.74 6.20
CA VAL A 17 19.17 17.63 5.07
C VAL A 17 18.56 16.85 3.90
N LEU A 18 19.10 15.66 3.58
CA LEU A 18 18.56 14.81 2.52
C LEU A 18 17.14 14.35 2.83
N LEU A 19 16.89 13.90 4.06
CA LEU A 19 15.56 13.44 4.50
C LEU A 19 14.53 14.57 4.45
N VAL A 20 14.87 15.74 4.98
CA VAL A 20 14.00 16.93 4.94
C VAL A 20 13.76 17.38 3.50
N GLY A 21 14.81 17.39 2.66
CA GLY A 21 14.70 17.71 1.24
C GLY A 21 13.78 16.75 0.49
N ILE A 22 13.91 15.44 0.74
CA ILE A 22 13.01 14.42 0.17
C ILE A 22 11.59 14.64 0.65
N ILE A 23 11.36 14.94 1.94
CA ILE A 23 10.00 15.18 2.47
C ILE A 23 9.37 16.41 1.80
N ILE A 24 10.12 17.51 1.64
CA ILE A 24 9.62 18.72 0.99
C ILE A 24 9.39 18.47 -0.50
N HIS A 25 10.35 17.88 -1.22
CA HIS A 25 10.19 17.52 -2.62
C HIS A 25 9.01 16.56 -2.81
N ARG A 26 8.83 15.63 -1.87
CA ARG A 26 7.67 14.73 -1.82
C ARG A 26 6.41 15.57 -1.63
N MET A 27 6.28 16.44 -0.64
CA MET A 27 5.06 17.24 -0.46
C MET A 27 4.78 18.21 -1.61
N MET A 28 5.82 18.84 -2.16
CA MET A 28 5.73 19.78 -3.28
C MET A 28 5.35 19.05 -4.58
N ASN A 29 5.94 17.90 -4.87
CA ASN A 29 5.59 17.10 -6.06
C ASN A 29 4.37 16.18 -5.84
N HIS A 30 3.99 15.86 -4.59
CA HIS A 30 2.78 15.10 -4.23
C HIS A 30 1.57 16.01 -4.00
N SER A 31 1.70 17.32 -4.26
CA SER A 31 0.55 18.21 -4.49
C SER A 31 -0.03 18.04 -5.91
N ALA A 32 0.57 17.20 -6.77
CA ALA A 32 -0.16 16.63 -7.89
C ALA A 32 -1.16 15.62 -7.33
N SER A 33 -2.36 16.11 -6.99
CA SER A 33 -3.60 15.35 -7.11
C SER A 33 -3.45 14.40 -8.30
N PRO A 34 -3.58 13.07 -8.15
CA PRO A 34 -3.41 12.17 -9.27
C PRO A 34 -4.47 12.60 -10.29
N SER A 35 -4.01 13.26 -11.35
CA SER A 35 -4.84 13.70 -12.44
C SER A 35 -5.46 12.44 -13.01
N ALA A 36 -6.74 12.25 -12.71
CA ALA A 36 -7.52 11.15 -13.22
C ALA A 36 -7.40 11.16 -14.75
N PRO A 37 -6.87 10.10 -15.39
CA PRO A 37 -7.06 9.97 -16.82
C PRO A 37 -8.57 9.83 -17.05
N SER A 38 -9.12 10.70 -17.90
CA SER A 38 -10.48 10.62 -18.39
C SER A 38 -10.70 9.27 -19.07
N ALA A 39 -11.16 8.28 -18.31
CA ALA A 39 -11.72 7.06 -18.87
C ALA A 39 -13.19 7.34 -19.18
N VAL A 40 -13.50 7.26 -20.47
CA VAL A 40 -14.84 7.31 -21.05
C VAL A 40 -15.78 6.45 -20.21
N GLN A 41 -16.80 7.10 -19.63
CA GLN A 41 -17.85 6.44 -18.88
C GLN A 41 -18.70 5.58 -19.82
N THR A 42 -18.49 4.26 -19.79
CA THR A 42 -19.49 3.32 -20.27
C THR A 42 -20.35 2.88 -19.09
N MET A 43 -21.53 3.49 -19.03
CA MET A 43 -22.78 3.07 -18.38
C MET A 43 -22.77 2.75 -16.87
N ALA A 44 -23.43 3.66 -16.15
CA ALA A 44 -23.77 3.59 -14.73
C ALA A 44 -24.59 2.34 -14.37
N GLY A 45 -24.15 1.65 -13.31
CA GLY A 45 -25.01 0.88 -12.42
C GLY A 45 -25.11 1.61 -11.07
N PRO A 46 -26.24 1.55 -10.35
CA PRO A 46 -26.46 2.34 -9.13
C PRO A 46 -25.55 1.85 -8.00
N SER A 47 -24.43 2.55 -7.77
CA SER A 47 -23.57 2.36 -6.60
C SER A 47 -24.24 2.99 -5.38
N SER A 48 -25.09 2.21 -4.71
CA SER A 48 -25.59 2.55 -3.37
C SER A 48 -24.97 1.59 -2.35
N LEU A 49 -23.78 1.92 -1.85
CA LEU A 49 -23.32 1.46 -0.54
C LEU A 49 -23.26 2.67 0.40
N ALA A 50 -24.38 2.97 1.03
CA ALA A 50 -24.51 3.96 2.12
C ALA A 50 -24.06 3.39 3.48
N GLY A 51 -23.02 2.54 3.50
CA GLY A 51 -22.51 1.91 4.71
C GLY A 51 -21.07 1.43 4.54
N PRO A 52 -20.31 1.25 5.65
CA PRO A 52 -18.93 0.78 5.59
C PRO A 52 -18.89 -0.58 4.88
N ALA A 53 -18.21 -0.62 3.73
CA ALA A 53 -18.04 -1.84 2.96
C ALA A 53 -17.27 -2.85 3.81
N LEU A 54 -17.90 -3.97 4.16
CA LEU A 54 -17.30 -4.99 5.01
C LEU A 54 -16.67 -6.07 4.13
N LEU A 55 -15.35 -6.15 4.15
CA LEU A 55 -14.61 -7.24 3.51
C LEU A 55 -14.86 -8.54 4.29
N LYS A 56 -15.80 -9.37 3.81
CA LYS A 56 -16.00 -10.74 4.31
C LYS A 56 -15.09 -11.69 3.55
N LEU A 57 -13.89 -11.93 4.07
CA LEU A 57 -12.98 -12.95 3.55
C LEU A 57 -13.16 -14.27 4.33
N PRO A 58 -13.15 -15.45 3.68
CA PRO A 58 -12.97 -16.72 4.39
C PRO A 58 -11.56 -16.74 4.97
N ARG A 59 -11.41 -16.19 6.17
CA ARG A 59 -10.16 -16.08 6.90
C ARG A 59 -9.61 -17.50 7.15
N HIS A 60 -8.42 -17.81 6.67
CA HIS A 60 -7.75 -19.05 7.04
C HIS A 60 -7.23 -18.92 8.48
N VAL A 61 -7.28 -20.02 9.24
CA VAL A 61 -6.89 -20.03 10.66
C VAL A 61 -5.43 -19.59 10.78
N GLY A 62 -5.18 -18.52 11.54
CA GLY A 62 -3.84 -17.96 11.75
C GLY A 62 -3.41 -16.86 10.77
N GLU A 63 -4.27 -16.46 9.83
CA GLU A 63 -3.98 -15.42 8.84
C GLU A 63 -4.08 -14.01 9.46
N GLN A 64 -3.02 -13.19 9.30
CA GLN A 64 -2.93 -11.82 9.80
C GLN A 64 -2.80 -10.81 8.65
N VAL A 65 -3.50 -9.69 8.75
CA VAL A 65 -3.35 -8.56 7.82
C VAL A 65 -2.04 -7.85 8.13
N MET A 66 -1.13 -7.85 7.17
CA MET A 66 0.16 -7.18 7.26
C MET A 66 0.12 -5.76 6.71
N ALA A 67 -0.61 -5.54 5.61
CA ALA A 67 -0.70 -4.25 4.98
C ALA A 67 -2.01 -4.11 4.20
N VAL A 68 -2.48 -2.86 4.09
CA VAL A 68 -3.58 -2.47 3.22
C VAL A 68 -3.10 -1.28 2.38
N THR A 69 -3.13 -1.43 1.07
CA THR A 69 -2.69 -0.41 0.11
C THR A 69 -3.86 -0.02 -0.78
N ALA A 70 -4.22 1.27 -0.78
CA ALA A 70 -5.20 1.80 -1.72
C ALA A 70 -4.58 1.91 -3.11
N ARG A 71 -5.29 1.40 -4.11
CA ARG A 71 -4.92 1.46 -5.51
C ARG A 71 -5.79 2.53 -6.19
N PRO A 72 -5.25 3.28 -7.18
CA PRO A 72 -5.97 4.37 -7.85
C PRO A 72 -7.23 3.93 -8.61
N ASP A 73 -7.44 2.65 -8.84
CA ASP A 73 -8.65 2.05 -9.42
C ASP A 73 -9.80 1.91 -8.41
N GLY A 74 -9.63 2.44 -7.19
CA GLY A 74 -10.59 2.32 -6.10
C GLY A 74 -10.55 0.95 -5.42
N ALA A 75 -9.68 0.03 -5.86
CA ALA A 75 -9.47 -1.24 -5.18
C ALA A 75 -8.44 -1.10 -4.04
N LEU A 76 -8.51 -2.03 -3.09
CA LEU A 76 -7.63 -2.16 -1.95
C LEU A 76 -6.85 -3.46 -2.11
N ALA A 77 -5.53 -3.35 -2.18
CA ALA A 77 -4.63 -4.48 -2.06
C ALA A 77 -4.41 -4.79 -0.57
N VAL A 78 -4.93 -5.92 -0.11
CA VAL A 78 -4.77 -6.41 1.25
C VAL A 78 -3.74 -7.53 1.23
N THR A 79 -2.62 -7.32 1.92
CA THR A 79 -1.59 -8.34 2.09
C THR A 79 -1.85 -9.05 3.40
N LEU A 80 -2.08 -10.35 3.32
CA LEU A 80 -2.13 -11.24 4.47
C LEU A 80 -0.93 -12.17 4.47
N ARG A 81 -0.55 -12.59 5.66
CA ARG A 81 0.49 -13.60 5.88
C ARG A 81 -0.05 -14.64 6.84
N ASP A 82 0.19 -15.91 6.54
CA ASP A 82 -0.10 -17.00 7.46
C ASP A 82 1.05 -17.20 8.46
N GLY A 83 0.78 -17.97 9.53
CA GLY A 83 1.79 -18.31 10.52
C GLY A 83 2.94 -19.19 9.99
N GLN A 84 2.82 -19.74 8.78
CA GLN A 84 3.86 -20.54 8.11
C GLN A 84 4.71 -19.73 7.11
N GLY A 85 4.46 -18.43 6.98
CA GLY A 85 5.23 -17.52 6.12
C GLY A 85 4.71 -17.40 4.69
N ASN A 86 3.62 -18.06 4.31
CA ASN A 86 2.98 -17.84 3.01
C ASN A 86 2.31 -16.46 3.00
N ALA A 87 2.44 -15.75 1.88
CA ALA A 87 1.83 -14.44 1.71
C ALA A 87 0.69 -14.52 0.69
N ARG A 88 -0.42 -13.87 0.99
CA ARG A 88 -1.59 -13.80 0.11
C ARG A 88 -1.93 -12.34 -0.10
N ILE A 89 -2.03 -11.92 -1.35
CA ILE A 89 -2.36 -10.55 -1.73
C ILE A 89 -3.74 -10.60 -2.37
N LEU A 90 -4.68 -9.86 -1.81
CA LEU A 90 -6.05 -9.79 -2.30
C LEU A 90 -6.35 -8.41 -2.82
N LEU A 91 -6.94 -8.33 -4.00
CA LEU A 91 -7.44 -7.10 -4.57
C LEU A 91 -8.94 -7.05 -4.32
N TRP A 92 -9.38 -6.08 -3.51
CA TRP A 92 -10.76 -5.93 -3.10
C TRP A 92 -11.33 -4.58 -3.53
N GLN A 93 -12.51 -4.55 -4.14
CA GLN A 93 -13.23 -3.34 -4.47
C GLN A 93 -14.26 -3.02 -3.37
N PRO A 94 -14.04 -1.97 -2.54
CA PRO A 94 -14.97 -1.56 -1.49
C PRO A 94 -16.30 -1.08 -2.06
N GLU A 95 -16.28 -0.32 -3.15
CA GLU A 95 -17.46 0.22 -3.84
C GLU A 95 -18.47 -0.86 -4.27
N GLN A 96 -17.99 -2.07 -4.52
CA GLN A 96 -18.79 -3.20 -5.00
C GLN A 96 -18.82 -4.34 -3.97
N ALA A 97 -18.19 -4.13 -2.80
CA ALA A 97 -17.93 -5.14 -1.79
C ALA A 97 -17.43 -6.48 -2.37
N ARG A 98 -16.57 -6.43 -3.39
CA ARG A 98 -16.21 -7.59 -4.23
C ARG A 98 -14.72 -7.86 -4.25
N LEU A 99 -14.34 -9.13 -4.19
CA LEU A 99 -12.97 -9.56 -4.48
C LEU A 99 -12.74 -9.55 -5.99
N VAL A 100 -11.74 -8.80 -6.45
CA VAL A 100 -11.36 -8.69 -7.87
C VAL A 100 -10.37 -9.78 -8.23
N ALA A 101 -9.36 -9.97 -7.39
CA ALA A 101 -8.28 -10.91 -7.65
C ALA A 101 -7.65 -11.38 -6.35
N GLU A 102 -7.01 -12.54 -6.45
CA GLU A 102 -6.27 -13.15 -5.36
C GLU A 102 -4.97 -13.69 -5.91
N LEU A 103 -3.88 -13.39 -5.23
CA LEU A 103 -2.55 -13.86 -5.54
C LEU A 103 -1.97 -14.54 -4.31
N THR A 104 -1.74 -15.84 -4.41
CA THR A 104 -1.05 -16.61 -3.37
C THR A 104 0.42 -16.72 -3.74
N VAL A 105 1.27 -16.20 -2.86
CA VAL A 105 2.72 -16.30 -2.95
C VAL A 105 3.16 -17.35 -1.94
N ALA A 106 3.42 -18.55 -2.44
CA ALA A 106 4.02 -19.61 -1.63
C ALA A 106 5.46 -19.21 -1.26
N ASN A 107 5.84 -19.46 -0.01
CA ASN A 107 7.22 -19.24 0.40
C ASN A 107 8.11 -20.30 -0.27
N PRO A 108 9.13 -19.93 -1.08
CA PRO A 108 10.02 -20.90 -1.74
C PRO A 108 10.96 -21.65 -0.78
N ALA A 109 10.75 -21.58 0.54
CA ALA A 109 11.62 -22.18 1.55
C ALA A 109 11.44 -23.71 1.73
N GLU A 110 10.63 -24.37 0.90
CA GLU A 110 10.45 -25.83 0.90
C GLU A 110 10.82 -26.49 -0.45
N GLN A 111 12.01 -26.18 -0.97
CA GLN A 111 12.72 -27.04 -1.93
C GLN A 111 14.14 -27.32 -1.46
#